data_AF-A0A077MC07-F1
#
_entry.id   AF-A0A077MC07-F1
#
_cell.length_a   1.000
_cell.length_b   1.000
_cell.length_c   1.000
_cell.angle_alpha   90.00
_cell.angle_beta   90.00
_cell.angle_gamma   90.00
#
_symmetry.space_group_name_H-M   'P 1'
#
loop_
_entity.id
_entity.type
_entity.pdbx_description
1 polymer ?
#
loop_
_entity_poly.entity_id
_entity_poly.type
_entity_poly.pdbx_seq_one_letter_code
_entity_poly.pdbx_strand_id
1 'polypeptide(L)'
;MGTKQPNAFGLFDMLGNVWEWCWDYADPARYADYRVLRGGGWADKHWSVRASVRRGSMPSARLDDVGFRIVSGAVGDGSTPAAQGWSRQADEERAQISGALPVGWTPLRT
;
A
#
# COMPACT_ATOMS: atom_id res chain seq x y z
N MET A 1 -6.64 -17.83 9.69
CA MET A 1 -5.29 -17.26 9.54
C MET A 1 -4.30 -18.41 9.60
N GLY A 2 -3.41 -18.56 8.61
CA GLY A 2 -2.34 -19.57 8.59
C GLY A 2 -2.72 -20.93 8.00
N THR A 3 -3.81 -21.03 7.22
CA THR A 3 -4.29 -22.33 6.71
C THR A 3 -3.63 -22.78 5.41
N LYS A 4 -2.83 -21.91 4.78
CA LYS A 4 -2.11 -22.18 3.53
C LYS A 4 -0.60 -22.26 3.79
N GLN A 5 0.15 -22.78 2.82
CA GLN A 5 1.62 -22.83 2.94
C GLN A 5 2.19 -21.41 3.06
N PRO A 6 3.18 -21.18 3.95
CA PRO A 6 3.86 -19.90 4.03
C PRO A 6 4.77 -19.69 2.81
N ASN A 7 5.17 -18.44 2.58
CA ASN A 7 6.25 -18.14 1.65
C ASN A 7 7.63 -18.49 2.26
N ALA A 8 8.71 -18.28 1.50
CA ALA A 8 10.08 -18.57 1.94
C ALA A 8 10.54 -17.79 3.19
N PHE A 9 9.80 -16.76 3.61
CA PHE A 9 10.06 -15.98 4.82
C PHE A 9 9.22 -16.43 6.02
N GLY A 10 8.47 -17.53 5.89
CA GLY A 10 7.57 -18.01 6.95
C GLY A 10 6.30 -17.17 7.09
N LEU A 11 5.97 -16.31 6.13
CA LEU A 11 4.79 -15.46 6.18
C LEU A 11 3.58 -16.16 5.53
N PHE A 12 2.48 -16.18 6.27
CA PHE A 12 1.21 -16.76 5.85
C PHE A 12 0.24 -15.71 5.32
N ASP A 13 -0.67 -16.16 4.45
CA ASP A 13 -1.79 -15.37 3.91
C ASP A 13 -1.36 -14.03 3.28
N MET A 14 -0.14 -13.96 2.74
CA MET A 14 0.37 -12.76 2.04
C MET A 14 -0.34 -12.50 0.71
N LEU A 15 -1.05 -13.51 0.19
CA LEU A 15 -1.80 -13.48 -1.07
C LEU A 15 -3.16 -14.14 -0.85
N GLY A 16 -4.23 -13.33 -0.79
CA GLY A 16 -5.60 -13.78 -0.52
C GLY A 16 -6.01 -13.58 0.94
N ASN A 17 -7.15 -14.18 1.33
CA ASN A 17 -7.83 -13.97 2.60
C ASN A 17 -8.39 -12.54 2.74
N VAL A 18 -7.55 -11.55 2.98
CA VAL A 18 -7.95 -10.14 3.06
C VAL A 18 -6.91 -9.26 2.39
N TRP A 19 -7.36 -8.15 1.82
CA TRP A 19 -6.48 -7.03 1.53
C TRP A 19 -5.87 -6.50 2.83
N GLU A 20 -4.60 -6.12 2.80
CA GLU A 20 -3.92 -5.54 3.97
C GLU A 20 -3.65 -4.04 3.71
N TRP A 21 -4.11 -3.19 4.64
CA TRP A 21 -3.72 -1.77 4.66
C TRP A 21 -2.22 -1.60 4.79
N CYS A 22 -1.65 -0.68 3.99
CA CYS A 22 -0.28 -0.22 4.08
C CYS A 22 -0.23 1.29 4.37
N TRP A 23 0.90 1.74 4.93
CA TRP A 23 1.09 3.14 5.29
C TRP A 23 1.18 4.07 4.07
N ASP A 24 1.76 3.58 2.97
CA ASP A 24 2.00 4.31 1.73
C ASP A 24 0.71 4.84 1.08
N TYR A 25 0.80 6.00 0.43
CA TYR A 25 -0.29 6.51 -0.40
C TYR A 25 -0.37 5.73 -1.73
N ALA A 26 -1.59 5.60 -2.26
CA ALA A 26 -1.83 4.85 -3.48
C ALA A 26 -1.31 5.60 -4.71
N ASP A 27 -1.85 6.80 -4.92
CA ASP A 27 -1.45 7.76 -5.94
C ASP A 27 -1.92 9.14 -5.44
N PRO A 28 -1.08 9.86 -4.67
CA PRO A 28 -1.47 11.12 -4.03
C PRO A 28 -1.81 12.21 -5.06
N ALA A 29 -1.20 12.16 -6.25
CA ALA A 29 -1.52 13.06 -7.36
C ALA A 29 -2.91 12.80 -7.95
N ARG A 30 -3.57 11.68 -7.64
CA ARG A 30 -4.88 11.36 -8.21
C ARG A 30 -5.96 11.19 -7.16
N TYR A 31 -5.60 10.67 -6.00
CA TYR A 31 -6.54 10.23 -4.97
C TYR A 31 -6.24 10.84 -3.60
N ALA A 32 -5.40 11.88 -3.54
CA ALA A 32 -5.04 12.58 -2.32
C ALA A 32 -4.55 11.65 -1.19
N ASP A 33 -5.40 11.36 -0.20
CA ASP A 33 -5.03 10.62 1.01
C ASP A 33 -5.31 9.11 0.94
N TYR A 34 -5.72 8.58 -0.22
CA TYR A 34 -5.94 7.14 -0.40
C TYR A 34 -4.69 6.33 -0.04
N ARG A 35 -4.88 5.27 0.74
CA ARG A 35 -3.80 4.36 1.13
C ARG A 35 -3.77 3.12 0.25
N VAL A 36 -2.60 2.51 0.17
CA VAL A 36 -2.39 1.26 -0.55
C VAL A 36 -2.99 0.09 0.23
N LEU A 37 -3.66 -0.80 -0.51
CA LEU A 37 -4.04 -2.14 -0.12
C LEU A 37 -3.19 -3.16 -0.89
N ARG A 38 -2.73 -4.22 -0.21
CA ARG A 38 -1.91 -5.31 -0.79
C ARG A 38 -2.50 -6.70 -0.53
N GLY A 39 -2.07 -7.69 -1.32
CA GLY A 39 -2.34 -9.12 -1.08
C GLY A 39 -3.55 -9.71 -1.80
N GLY A 40 -4.67 -8.99 -1.85
CA GLY A 40 -5.93 -9.49 -2.43
C GLY A 40 -6.90 -10.08 -1.40
N GLY A 41 -8.20 -9.88 -1.59
CA GLY A 41 -9.25 -10.35 -0.69
C GLY A 41 -9.76 -11.76 -1.03
N TRP A 42 -10.59 -12.33 -0.15
CA TRP A 42 -11.24 -13.63 -0.37
C TRP A 42 -12.22 -13.61 -1.56
N ALA A 43 -12.76 -12.44 -1.92
CA ALA A 43 -13.69 -12.26 -3.03
C ALA A 43 -12.99 -12.01 -4.38
N ASP A 44 -11.68 -11.83 -4.37
CA ASP A 44 -10.91 -11.47 -5.55
C ASP A 44 -10.63 -12.65 -6.47
N LYS A 45 -10.47 -12.34 -7.76
CA LYS A 45 -10.00 -13.30 -8.75
C LYS A 45 -8.49 -13.49 -8.65
N HIS A 46 -7.99 -14.63 -9.11
CA HIS A 46 -6.58 -15.01 -9.00
C HIS A 46 -5.60 -13.97 -9.62
N TRP A 47 -6.02 -13.23 -10.64
CA TRP A 47 -5.20 -12.15 -11.22
C TRP A 47 -5.14 -10.87 -10.37
N SER A 48 -6.01 -10.71 -9.37
CA SER A 48 -5.93 -9.61 -8.40
C SER A 48 -5.04 -10.00 -7.21
N VAL A 49 -4.92 -11.30 -6.94
CA VAL A 49 -4.16 -11.89 -5.83
C VAL A 49 -2.70 -12.14 -6.24
N ARG A 50 -1.92 -11.04 -6.40
CA ARG A 50 -0.48 -11.11 -6.72
C ARG A 50 0.34 -10.14 -5.90
N ALA A 51 1.61 -10.46 -5.68
CA ALA A 51 2.53 -9.66 -4.88
C ALA A 51 2.74 -8.23 -5.39
N SER A 52 2.57 -7.99 -6.69
CA SER A 52 2.74 -6.66 -7.31
C SER A 52 1.44 -5.85 -7.41
N VAL A 53 0.26 -6.44 -7.18
CA VAL A 53 -1.00 -5.71 -7.29
C VAL A 53 -1.10 -4.70 -6.15
N ARG A 54 -1.60 -3.52 -6.51
CA ARG A 54 -1.89 -2.40 -5.61
C ARG A 54 -3.32 -1.95 -5.89
N ARG A 55 -4.11 -1.82 -4.83
CA ARG A 55 -5.43 -1.18 -4.84
C ARG A 55 -5.36 0.06 -3.94
N GLY A 56 -6.07 1.12 -4.28
CA GLY A 56 -6.20 2.31 -3.43
C GLY A 56 -7.60 2.39 -2.83
N SER A 57 -7.70 2.85 -1.58
CA SER A 57 -9.00 3.18 -0.96
C SER A 57 -8.86 4.33 0.03
N MET A 58 -9.98 5.04 0.28
CA MET A 58 -10.06 6.10 1.28
C MET A 58 -9.68 5.55 2.67
N PRO A 59 -8.93 6.29 3.51
CA PRO A 59 -8.56 5.84 4.85
C PRO A 59 -9.74 5.52 5.77
N SER A 60 -10.89 6.14 5.52
CA SER A 60 -12.14 5.93 6.27
C SER A 60 -12.95 4.74 5.78
N ALA A 61 -12.56 4.11 4.67
CA ALA A 61 -13.30 3.00 4.08
C ALA A 61 -13.29 1.77 5.00
N ARG A 62 -14.47 1.16 5.13
CA ARG A 62 -14.66 -0.11 5.82
C ARG A 62 -15.18 -1.12 4.79
N LEU A 63 -14.42 -2.17 4.58
CA LEU A 63 -14.68 -3.19 3.58
C LEU A 63 -14.49 -4.55 4.24
N ASP A 64 -15.41 -5.48 3.98
CA ASP A 64 -15.46 -6.78 4.66
C ASP A 64 -14.27 -7.70 4.31
N ASP A 65 -13.57 -7.39 3.21
CA ASP A 65 -12.40 -8.11 2.72
C ASP A 65 -11.08 -7.35 2.96
N VAL A 66 -11.07 -6.35 3.86
CA VAL A 66 -9.88 -5.56 4.20
C VAL A 66 -9.55 -5.69 5.68
N GLY A 67 -8.31 -6.06 5.96
CA GLY A 67 -7.70 -6.10 7.29
C GLY A 67 -6.34 -5.37 7.31
N PHE A 68 -5.48 -5.78 8.23
CA PHE A 68 -4.14 -5.24 8.37
C PHE A 68 -3.18 -6.27 8.96
N ARG A 69 -1.89 -6.02 8.77
CA ARG A 69 -0.80 -6.74 9.42
C ARG A 69 0.05 -5.76 10.21
N ILE A 70 0.36 -6.12 11.44
CA ILE A 70 1.24 -5.31 12.29
C ILE A 70 2.68 -5.58 11.89
N VAL A 71 3.45 -4.50 11.77
CA VAL A 71 4.90 -4.55 11.57
C VAL A 71 5.55 -3.72 12.66
N SER A 72 6.63 -4.22 13.23
CA SER A 72 7.47 -3.50 14.17
C SER A 72 8.92 -3.59 13.73
N GLY A 73 9.68 -2.51 13.89
CA GLY A 73 11.09 -2.45 13.55
C GLY A 73 11.80 -1.38 14.38
N ALA A 74 13.11 -1.24 14.16
CA ALA A 74 13.88 -0.18 14.80
C ALA A 74 13.29 1.18 14.42
N VAL A 75 12.77 1.88 15.42
CA VAL A 75 12.55 3.32 15.33
C VAL A 75 13.91 3.97 15.49
N GLY A 76 14.28 4.90 14.60
CA GLY A 76 15.53 5.65 14.73
C GLY A 76 15.65 6.27 16.12
N ASP A 77 16.86 6.58 16.55
CA ASP A 77 17.18 7.20 17.86
C ASP A 77 16.59 8.62 18.07
N GLY A 78 15.55 8.99 17.32
CA GLY A 78 14.96 10.33 17.29
C GLY A 78 15.72 11.30 16.40
N SER A 79 16.99 11.02 16.04
CA SER A 79 17.78 11.89 15.14
C SER A 79 17.50 11.64 13.66
N THR A 80 16.99 10.44 13.32
CA THR A 80 16.72 10.02 11.94
C THR A 80 15.23 9.83 11.70
N PRO A 81 14.57 10.74 10.95
CA PRO A 81 13.16 10.61 10.57
C PRO A 81 12.88 9.39 9.67
N ALA A 82 13.91 8.82 9.04
CA ALA A 82 13.76 7.80 7.99
C ALA A 82 13.09 6.49 8.46
N ALA A 83 13.04 6.19 9.76
CA ALA A 83 12.40 4.97 10.25
C ALA A 83 10.86 5.00 10.16
N GLN A 84 10.24 6.19 10.15
CA GLN A 84 8.80 6.36 9.98
C GLN A 84 8.49 7.58 9.11
N GLY A 85 7.66 7.40 8.08
CA GLY A 85 7.23 8.52 7.22
C GLY A 85 8.09 8.77 5.97
N TRP A 86 9.14 7.97 5.73
CA TRP A 86 9.92 8.02 4.48
C TRP A 86 9.04 7.86 3.24
N SER A 87 8.01 7.00 3.30
CA SER A 87 7.08 6.83 2.18
C SER A 87 6.21 8.07 1.96
N ARG A 88 5.80 8.78 3.02
CA ARG A 88 5.02 10.01 2.91
C ARG A 88 5.80 11.11 2.18
N GLN A 89 7.06 11.33 2.53
CA GLN A 89 7.88 12.32 1.83
C GLN A 89 8.04 11.96 0.36
N ALA A 90 8.36 10.70 0.05
CA ALA A 90 8.48 10.24 -1.34
C ALA A 90 7.15 10.34 -2.11
N ASP A 91 6.02 10.11 -1.45
CA ASP A 91 4.69 10.26 -2.02
C ASP A 91 4.35 11.73 -2.30
N GLU A 92 4.67 12.65 -1.38
CA GLU A 92 4.51 14.09 -1.57
C GLU A 92 5.39 14.60 -2.72
N GLU A 93 6.65 14.16 -2.81
CA GLU A 93 7.54 14.49 -3.93
C GLU A 93 6.99 13.97 -5.27
N ARG A 94 6.47 12.73 -5.30
CA ARG A 94 5.80 12.16 -6.49
C ARG A 94 4.54 12.94 -6.88
N ALA A 95 3.83 13.50 -5.91
CA ALA A 95 2.63 14.30 -6.16
C ALA A 95 2.94 15.67 -6.78
N GLN A 96 4.14 16.19 -6.57
CA GLN A 96 4.56 17.55 -6.96
C GLN A 96 5.31 17.61 -8.30
N ILE A 97 5.31 16.53 -9.09
CA ILE A 97 5.94 16.54 -10.41
C ILE A 97 5.18 17.50 -11.33
N SER A 98 5.85 18.58 -11.71
CA SER A 98 5.38 19.56 -12.68
C SER A 98 6.13 19.40 -14.01
N GLY A 99 5.46 19.65 -15.13
CA GLY A 99 6.03 19.54 -16.48
C GLY A 99 5.65 18.25 -17.21
N ALA A 100 6.49 17.82 -18.16
CA ALA A 100 6.23 16.63 -18.96
C ALA A 100 6.29 15.36 -18.10
N LEU A 101 5.16 14.66 -18.02
CA LEU A 101 5.07 13.43 -17.26
C LEU A 101 5.62 12.24 -18.06
N PRO A 102 6.21 11.23 -17.40
CA PRO A 102 6.55 9.97 -18.07
C PRO A 102 5.31 9.32 -18.69
N VAL A 103 5.50 8.58 -19.78
CA VAL A 103 4.41 7.87 -20.46
C VAL A 103 3.63 7.01 -19.46
N GLY A 104 2.31 7.24 -19.38
CA GLY A 104 1.39 6.51 -18.49
C GLY A 104 1.08 7.19 -17.15
N TRP A 105 1.72 8.32 -16.84
CA TRP A 105 1.42 9.09 -15.62
C TRP A 105 0.22 10.03 -15.83
N THR A 106 -0.70 10.05 -14.87
CA THR A 106 -1.90 10.92 -14.91
C THR A 106 -1.67 12.12 -13.98
N PRO A 107 -1.72 13.37 -14.49
CA PRO A 107 -1.59 14.55 -13.65
C PRO A 107 -2.83 14.78 -12.76
N LEU A 108 -2.63 15.38 -11.58
CA LEU A 108 -3.71 15.96 -10.79
C LEU A 108 -4.32 17.11 -11.60
N ARG A 109 -5.61 17.01 -11.96
CA ARG A 109 -6.36 18.16 -12.49
C ARG A 109 -7.02 18.86 -11.30
N THR A 110 -6.57 20.08 -11.01
CA THR A 110 -7.23 21.02 -10.09
C THR A 110 -8.53 21.53 -10.67
#